data_AF-A0A1V4RUF8-F1
#
_entry.id   AF-A0A1V4RUF8-F1
#
_cell.length_a   1.000
_cell.length_b   1.000
_cell.length_c   1.000
_cell.angle_alpha   90.00
_cell.angle_beta   90.00
_cell.angle_gamma   90.00
#
_symmetry.space_group_name_H-M   'P 1'
#
loop_
_entity.id
_entity.type
_entity.pdbx_description
1 polymer ?
#
loop_
_entity_poly.entity_id
_entity_poly.type
_entity_poly.pdbx_seq_one_letter_code
_entity_poly.pdbx_strand_id
1 'polypeptide(L)'
;ISATVFVIGVKIAAPAMVTLFLTSVAMGLTARAVPQMNIFFVGFPLRISAGFVAIMMAFPLFFYVFKNLLHSFEADVMYLLKVM
;
A
#
# COMPACT_ATOMS: atom_id res chain seq x y z
N ILE A 1 4.17 19.81 6.75
CA ILE A 1 3.99 18.52 7.45
C ILE A 1 2.88 17.70 6.80
N SER A 2 1.64 18.22 6.67
CA SER A 2 0.49 17.45 6.14
C SER A 2 0.67 16.93 4.70
N ALA A 3 1.24 17.73 3.79
CA ALA A 3 1.51 17.28 2.42
C ALA A 3 2.51 16.11 2.37
N THR A 4 3.56 16.15 3.20
CA THR A 4 4.57 15.09 3.30
C THR A 4 3.97 13.79 3.82
N VAL A 5 3.12 13.87 4.86
CA VAL A 5 2.41 12.71 5.41
C VAL A 5 1.50 12.07 4.36
N PHE A 6 0.77 12.88 3.58
CA PHE A 6 -0.06 12.37 2.50
C PHE A 6 0.75 11.64 1.41
N VAL A 7 1.85 12.26 0.94
CA VAL A 7 2.73 11.65 -0.07
C VAL A 7 3.33 10.33 0.44
N ILE A 8 3.76 10.28 1.70
CA ILE A 8 4.30 9.05 2.30
C ILE A 8 3.21 7.97 2.40
N GLY A 9 2.01 8.32 2.86
CA GLY A 9 0.88 7.40 2.93
C GLY A 9 0.52 6.80 1.57
N VAL A 10 0.46 7.63 0.52
CA VAL A 10 0.22 7.17 -0.85
C VAL A 10 1.34 6.25 -1.33
N LYS A 11 2.61 6.57 -1.06
CA LYS A 11 3.75 5.72 -1.44
C LYS A 11 3.71 4.35 -0.79
N ILE A 12 3.33 4.27 0.49
CA ILE A 12 3.19 2.99 1.21
C ILE A 12 2.02 2.18 0.65
N ALA A 13 0.90 2.85 0.33
CA ALA A 13 -0.29 2.19 -0.21
C ALA A 13 -0.21 1.87 -1.72
N ALA A 14 0.73 2.47 -2.46
CA ALA A 14 0.85 2.33 -3.91
C ALA A 14 0.96 0.87 -4.41
N PRO A 15 1.79 -0.02 -3.81
CA PRO A 15 1.89 -1.40 -4.28
C PRO A 15 0.57 -2.18 -4.15
N ALA A 16 -0.14 -1.98 -3.04
CA ALA A 16 -1.46 -2.58 -2.81
C ALA A 16 -2.51 -1.99 -3.76
N MET A 17 -2.53 -0.66 -3.95
CA MET A 17 -3.45 0.01 -4.87
C MET A 17 -3.27 -0.50 -6.31
N VAL A 18 -2.03 -0.59 -6.80
CA VAL A 18 -1.73 -1.07 -8.16
C VAL A 18 -2.17 -2.53 -8.31
N THR A 19 -1.86 -3.38 -7.32
CA THR A 19 -2.23 -4.81 -7.37
C THR A 19 -3.74 -5.00 -7.40
N LEU A 20 -4.47 -4.30 -6.53
CA LEU A 20 -5.94 -4.36 -6.49
C LEU A 20 -6.57 -3.79 -7.76
N PHE A 21 -5.99 -2.72 -8.32
CA PHE A 21 -6.44 -2.14 -9.60
C PHE A 21 -6.25 -3.11 -10.77
N LEU A 22 -5.08 -3.75 -10.87
CA LEU A 22 -4.84 -4.77 -11.89
C LEU A 22 -5.77 -5.97 -11.71
N THR A 23 -6.01 -6.38 -10.46
CA THR A 23 -6.91 -7.49 -10.14
C THR A 23 -8.36 -7.17 -10.53
N SER A 24 -8.83 -5.95 -10.30
CA SER A 24 -10.18 -5.53 -10.69
C SER A 24 -10.35 -5.42 -12.22
N VAL A 25 -9.33 -4.95 -12.94
CA VAL A 25 -9.30 -4.99 -14.41
C VAL A 25 -9.33 -6.43 -14.93
N ALA A 26 -8.47 -7.31 -14.40
CA ALA A 26 -8.43 -8.72 -14.78
C ALA A 26 -9.78 -9.41 -14.55
N MET A 27 -10.41 -9.21 -13.39
CA MET A 27 -11.74 -9.75 -13.10
C MET A 27 -12.82 -9.21 -14.05
N GLY A 28 -12.73 -7.94 -14.46
CA GLY A 28 -13.62 -7.34 -15.45
C GLY A 28 -13.47 -7.95 -16.84
N LEU A 29 -12.26 -8.33 -17.22
CA LEU A 29 -12.01 -9.07 -18.47
C LEU A 29 -12.54 -10.51 -18.38
N THR A 30 -12.27 -11.21 -17.29
CA THR A 30 -12.78 -12.57 -17.06
C THR A 30 -14.30 -12.62 -17.04
N ALA A 31 -14.96 -11.59 -16.48
CA ALA A 31 -16.42 -11.46 -16.49
C ALA A 31 -17.02 -11.44 -17.90
N ARG A 32 -16.29 -10.89 -18.89
CA ARG A 32 -16.71 -10.91 -20.30
C ARG A 32 -16.39 -12.23 -20.99
N ALA A 33 -15.26 -12.86 -20.64
CA ALA A 33 -14.83 -14.12 -21.24
C ALA A 33 -15.67 -15.32 -20.77
N VAL A 34 -16.06 -15.37 -19.50
CA VAL A 34 -16.86 -16.46 -18.91
C VAL A 34 -18.08 -15.87 -18.18
N PRO A 35 -19.16 -15.54 -18.92
CA PRO A 35 -20.32 -14.82 -18.38
C PRO A 35 -21.18 -15.65 -17.41
N GLN A 36 -21.01 -16.98 -17.41
CA GLN A 36 -21.75 -17.89 -16.53
C GLN A 36 -21.09 -18.05 -15.15
N MET A 37 -19.85 -17.58 -15.00
CA MET A 37 -19.12 -17.72 -13.74
C MET A 37 -19.67 -16.73 -12.70
N ASN A 38 -19.89 -17.20 -11.47
CA ASN A 38 -20.20 -16.29 -10.36
C ASN A 38 -18.95 -15.49 -9.99
N ILE A 39 -18.78 -14.33 -10.62
CA ILE A 39 -17.62 -13.45 -10.48
C ILE A 39 -17.39 -13.02 -9.04
N PHE A 40 -18.43 -12.92 -8.20
CA PHE A 40 -18.26 -12.61 -6.78
C PHE A 40 -17.60 -13.76 -6.02
N PHE A 41 -17.96 -15.01 -6.33
CA PHE A 41 -17.41 -16.19 -5.68
C PHE A 41 -15.90 -16.34 -5.93
N VAL A 42 -15.44 -16.01 -7.13
CA VAL A 42 -14.02 -16.11 -7.50
C VAL A 42 -13.26 -14.80 -7.21
N GLY A 43 -13.90 -13.65 -7.43
CA GLY A 43 -13.27 -12.34 -7.34
C GLY A 43 -12.94 -11.90 -5.93
N PHE A 44 -13.78 -12.21 -4.94
CA PHE A 44 -13.48 -11.85 -3.54
C PHE A 44 -12.25 -12.60 -3.00
N PRO A 45 -12.16 -13.94 -3.09
CA PRO A 45 -10.95 -14.67 -2.69
C PRO A 45 -9.69 -14.17 -3.40
N LEU A 46 -9.78 -13.91 -4.71
CA LEU A 46 -8.65 -13.45 -5.50
C LEU A 46 -8.17 -12.05 -5.08
N ARG A 47 -9.08 -11.12 -4.82
CA ARG A 47 -8.73 -9.76 -4.37
C ARG A 47 -8.09 -9.78 -2.99
N ILE A 48 -8.61 -10.60 -2.08
CA ILE A 48 -8.07 -10.73 -0.72
C ILE A 48 -6.67 -11.34 -0.77
N SER A 49 -6.48 -12.45 -1.49
CA SER A 49 -5.17 -13.09 -1.60
C SER A 49 -4.12 -12.20 -2.27
N ALA A 50 -4.48 -11.53 -3.37
CA ALA A 50 -3.60 -10.57 -4.05
C ALA A 50 -3.26 -9.38 -3.15
N GLY A 51 -4.23 -8.87 -2.38
CA GLY A 51 -4.01 -7.80 -1.41
C GLY A 51 -3.02 -8.21 -0.31
N PHE A 52 -3.15 -9.42 0.24
CA PHE A 52 -2.21 -9.93 1.25
C PHE A 52 -0.80 -10.10 0.71
N VAL A 53 -0.65 -10.62 -0.52
CA VAL A 53 0.66 -10.73 -1.18
C VAL A 53 1.29 -9.34 -1.38
N ALA A 54 0.51 -8.37 -1.84
CA ALA A 54 0.98 -7.00 -2.02
C ALA A 54 1.44 -6.36 -0.70
N ILE A 55 0.72 -6.60 0.40
CA ILE A 55 1.09 -6.11 1.73
C ILE A 55 2.40 -6.77 2.20
N MET A 56 2.57 -8.08 2.01
CA MET A 56 3.82 -8.78 2.35
C MET A 56 5.01 -8.20 1.57
N MET A 57 4.83 -7.90 0.29
CA MET A 57 5.87 -7.28 -0.54
C MET A 57 6.15 -5.81 -0.14
N ALA A 58 5.14 -5.09 0.34
CA ALA A 58 5.27 -3.70 0.80
C ALA A 58 5.87 -3.59 2.21
N PHE A 59 5.94 -4.68 2.98
CA PHE A 59 6.41 -4.67 4.36
C PHE A 59 7.85 -4.15 4.54
N PRO A 60 8.84 -4.51 3.70
CA PRO A 60 10.19 -3.93 3.77
C PRO A 60 10.22 -2.42 3.49
N LEU A 61 9.38 -1.95 2.56
CA LEU A 61 9.25 -0.53 2.24
C LEU A 61 8.72 0.25 3.45
N PHE A 62 7.75 -0.33 4.17
CA PHE A 62 7.24 0.26 5.41
C PHE A 62 8.35 0.46 6.45
N PHE A 63 9.18 -0.56 6.71
CA PHE A 63 10.30 -0.45 7.64
C PHE A 63 11.31 0.62 7.22
N TYR A 64 11.65 0.70 5.93
CA TYR A 64 12.56 1.72 5.41
C TYR A 64 12.03 3.14 5.67
N VAL A 65 10.76 3.38 5.36
CA VAL A 65 10.12 4.68 5.59
C VAL A 65 10.04 5.01 7.08
N PHE A 66 9.66 4.03 7.90
CA PHE A 66 9.55 4.19 9.35
C PHE A 66 10.89 4.57 9.98
N LYS A 67 11.98 3.90 9.58
CA LYS A 67 13.33 4.23 10.05
C LYS A 67 13.74 5.66 9.68
N ASN A 68 13.45 6.09 8.46
CA ASN A 68 13.76 7.46 8.03
C ASN A 68 12.96 8.50 8.81
N LEU A 69 11.69 8.24 9.11
CA LEU A 69 10.86 9.14 9.93
C LEU A 69 11.38 9.23 11.37
N LEU A 70 11.77 8.11 11.97
CA LEU A 70 12.34 8.08 13.31
C LEU A 70 13.64 8.88 13.39
N HIS A 71 14.55 8.70 12.43
CA HIS A 71 15.82 9.42 12.38
C HIS A 71 15.63 10.94 12.22
N SER A 72 14.68 11.37 11.39
CA SER A 72 14.33 12.79 11.29
C SER A 72 13.78 13.34 12.61
N PHE A 73 12.94 12.57 13.31
CA PHE A 73 12.40 12.98 14.60
C PHE A 73 13.49 13.11 15.67
N GLU A 74 14.45 12.18 15.73
CA GLU A 74 15.61 12.28 16.63
C GLU A 74 16.44 13.54 16.37
N ALA A 75 16.66 13.89 15.10
CA ALA A 75 17.37 15.11 14.71
C ALA A 75 16.62 16.38 15.14
N ASP A 76 15.29 16.41 14.97
CA ASP A 76 14.44 17.52 15.39
C ASP A 76 14.45 17.70 16.92
N VAL A 77 14.39 16.60 17.69
CA VAL A 77 14.49 16.63 19.16
C VAL A 77 15.86 17.15 19.61
N MET A 78 16.95 16.70 18.97
CA MET A 78 18.31 17.17 19.28
C MET A 78 18.46 18.67 19.02
N TYR A 79 17.83 19.18 17.96
CA TYR A 79 17.84 20.61 17.64
C TYR A 79 17.12 21.42 18.71
N LEU A 80 15.95 20.97 19.16
CA LEU A 80 15.19 21.63 20.22
C LEU A 80 15.96 21.65 21.55
N LEU A 81 16.60 20.54 21.93
CA LEU A 81 17.42 20.46 23.14
C LEU A 81 18.65 21.37 23.11
N LYS A 82 19.16 21.70 21.92
CA LYS A 82 20.33 22.57 21.75
C LYS A 82 19.98 24.06 21.68
N VAL A 83 18.71 24.36 21.39
CA VAL A 83 18.15 25.74 21.35
C VAL A 83 17.64 26.18 22.72
N MET A 84 17.23 25.23 23.57
CA MET A 84 16.95 25.45 25.00
C MET A 84 18.25 25.56 25.80
#